data_AF-A0A4R6S6K0-F1
#
_entry.id   AF-A0A4R6S6K0-F1
#
_cell.length_a   1.000
_cell.length_b   1.000
_cell.length_c   1.000
_cell.angle_alpha   90.00
_cell.angle_beta   90.00
_cell.angle_gamma   90.00
#
_symmetry.space_group_name_H-M   'P 1'
#
loop_
_entity.id
_entity.type
_entity.pdbx_description
1 polymer ?
#
loop_
_entity_poly.entity_id
_entity_poly.type
_entity_poly.pdbx_seq_one_letter_code
_entity_poly.pdbx_strand_id
1 'polypeptide(L)'
;MDATQLLKGVLDAAVLAVVQREDGYGYDVVRRLRDAGLAEVGDASVYGTLRRLYAAGALSTYVVPSEGGPHRKYYSITPAGHELLGEQRAGWEQFSQTLTRLIAPSASAEAGPGSVTTPAPAPGSTPAPPPDPMSASAARTPEGADA
;
A
#
# COMPACT_ATOMS: atom_id res chain seq x y z
N MET A 1 4.19 13.04 -16.35
CA MET A 1 5.17 12.02 -15.96
C MET A 1 4.49 10.67 -16.18
N ASP A 2 5.13 9.73 -16.87
CA ASP A 2 4.53 8.40 -17.04
C ASP A 2 4.70 7.63 -15.73
N ALA A 3 3.64 7.59 -14.92
CA ALA A 3 3.61 6.95 -13.61
C ALA A 3 3.96 5.45 -13.71
N THR A 4 3.67 4.82 -14.85
CA THR A 4 3.96 3.41 -15.11
C THR A 4 5.47 3.13 -15.08
N GLN A 5 6.28 4.05 -15.61
CA GLN A 5 7.74 3.86 -15.66
C GLN A 5 8.38 4.04 -14.28
N LEU A 6 7.90 5.01 -13.50
CA LEU A 6 8.33 5.18 -12.10
C LEU A 6 7.95 3.96 -11.28
N LEU A 7 6.71 3.46 -11.45
CA LEU A 7 6.22 2.27 -10.77
C LEU A 7 7.07 1.04 -11.07
N LYS A 8 7.45 0.80 -12.33
CA LYS A 8 8.34 -0.32 -12.68
C LYS A 8 9.65 -0.30 -11.89
N GLY A 9 10.19 0.88 -11.59
CA GLY A 9 11.42 1.05 -10.81
C GLY A 9 11.27 0.78 -9.31
N VAL A 10 10.06 0.88 -8.76
CA VAL A 10 9.79 0.73 -7.31
C VAL A 10 8.86 -0.44 -6.98
N LEU A 11 8.42 -1.21 -7.98
CA LEU A 11 7.43 -2.28 -7.81
C LEU A 11 7.94 -3.38 -6.88
N ASP A 12 9.23 -3.72 -6.95
CA ASP A 12 9.85 -4.72 -6.07
C ASP A 12 9.74 -4.28 -4.60
N ALA A 13 10.08 -3.01 -4.29
CA ALA A 13 9.91 -2.43 -2.96
C ALA A 13 8.43 -2.41 -2.51
N ALA A 14 7.51 -2.06 -3.42
CA ALA A 14 6.08 -2.04 -3.11
C ALA A 14 5.53 -3.44 -2.78
N VAL A 15 5.89 -4.46 -3.56
CA VAL A 15 5.50 -5.86 -3.32
C VAL A 15 6.07 -6.36 -1.99
N LEU A 16 7.36 -6.14 -1.73
CA LEU A 16 7.98 -6.53 -0.45
C LEU A 16 7.30 -5.83 0.74
N ALA A 17 6.99 -4.55 0.63
CA ALA A 17 6.31 -3.81 1.69
C ALA A 17 4.88 -4.34 1.97
N VAL A 18 4.14 -4.77 0.94
CA VAL A 18 2.82 -5.37 1.12
C VAL A 18 2.92 -6.74 1.79
N VAL A 19 3.83 -7.60 1.33
CA VAL A 19 4.02 -8.95 1.88
C VAL A 19 4.62 -8.90 3.29
N GLN A 20 5.46 -7.91 3.60
CA GLN A 20 6.01 -7.70 4.95
C GLN A 20 4.91 -7.51 6.00
N ARG A 21 3.81 -6.82 5.64
CA ARG A 21 2.74 -6.53 6.58
C ARG A 21 1.92 -7.76 6.90
N GLU A 22 1.68 -8.58 5.90
CA GLU A 22 0.91 -9.81 6.00
C GLU A 22 1.19 -10.67 4.77
N ASP A 23 1.41 -11.97 4.98
CA ASP A 23 1.55 -12.94 3.88
C ASP A 23 0.35 -12.86 2.93
N GLY A 24 0.60 -13.15 1.66
CA GLY A 24 -0.44 -13.00 0.63
C GLY A 24 -0.25 -13.92 -0.55
N TYR A 25 -1.36 -14.35 -1.14
CA TYR A 25 -1.37 -15.01 -2.44
C TYR A 25 -1.45 -13.94 -3.54
N GLY A 26 -0.99 -14.26 -4.76
CA GLY A 26 -0.68 -13.23 -5.76
C GLY A 26 -1.82 -12.26 -6.08
N TYR A 27 -3.07 -12.72 -6.15
CA TYR A 27 -4.22 -11.84 -6.38
C TYR A 27 -4.45 -10.87 -5.22
N ASP A 28 -4.31 -11.33 -3.98
CA ASP A 28 -4.48 -10.48 -2.80
C ASP A 28 -3.36 -9.44 -2.69
N VAL A 29 -2.12 -9.78 -3.09
CA VAL A 29 -1.03 -8.80 -3.23
C VAL A 29 -1.38 -7.72 -4.26
N VAL A 30 -1.89 -8.10 -5.45
CA VAL A 30 -2.35 -7.14 -6.47
C VAL A 30 -3.43 -6.21 -5.90
N ARG A 31 -4.43 -6.78 -5.22
CA ARG A 31 -5.53 -6.03 -4.62
C ARG A 31 -5.00 -5.02 -3.59
N ARG A 32 -4.16 -5.46 -2.65
CA ARG A 32 -3.57 -4.59 -1.61
C ARG A 32 -2.72 -3.46 -2.21
N LEU A 33 -1.99 -3.71 -3.31
CA LEU A 33 -1.25 -2.66 -4.02
C LEU A 33 -2.19 -1.60 -4.63
N ARG A 34 -3.30 -2.04 -5.25
CA ARG A 34 -4.32 -1.14 -5.80
C ARG A 34 -5.00 -0.32 -4.72
N ASP A 35 -5.37 -0.96 -3.61
CA ASP A 35 -5.99 -0.33 -2.44
C ASP A 35 -5.06 0.72 -1.80
N ALA A 36 -3.74 0.54 -1.92
CA ALA A 36 -2.72 1.49 -1.48
C ALA A 36 -2.49 2.67 -2.45
N GLY A 37 -3.25 2.76 -3.55
CA GLY A 37 -3.19 3.85 -4.51
C GLY A 37 -2.46 3.51 -5.82
N LEU A 38 -1.94 2.29 -5.98
CA LEU A 38 -1.33 1.82 -7.24
C LEU A 38 -2.39 1.19 -8.17
N ALA A 39 -3.47 1.91 -8.44
CA ALA A 39 -4.67 1.40 -9.10
C ALA A 39 -4.39 0.77 -10.49
N GLU A 40 -3.44 1.34 -11.24
CA GLU A 40 -3.08 0.92 -12.59
C GLU A 40 -2.04 -0.21 -12.64
N VAL A 41 -1.66 -0.80 -11.49
CA VAL A 41 -0.70 -1.90 -11.49
C VAL A 41 -1.26 -3.11 -12.24
N GLY A 42 -0.49 -3.57 -13.23
CA GLY A 42 -0.86 -4.73 -14.04
C GLY A 42 -0.59 -6.05 -13.33
N ASP A 43 -1.53 -6.98 -13.41
CA ASP A 43 -1.43 -8.31 -12.81
C ASP A 43 -0.12 -9.00 -13.20
N ALA A 44 0.19 -9.04 -14.50
CA ALA A 44 1.40 -9.67 -15.02
C ALA A 44 2.68 -9.07 -14.43
N SER A 45 2.70 -7.76 -14.14
CA SER A 45 3.84 -7.10 -13.50
C SER A 45 4.01 -7.55 -12.05
N VAL A 46 2.92 -7.65 -11.28
CA VAL A 46 2.97 -8.12 -9.89
C VAL A 46 3.36 -9.59 -9.83
N TYR A 47 2.72 -10.46 -10.61
CA TYR A 47 3.05 -11.88 -10.66
C TYR A 47 4.49 -12.13 -11.12
N GLY A 48 4.95 -11.38 -12.13
CA GLY A 48 6.35 -11.42 -12.57
C GLY A 48 7.32 -11.00 -11.46
N THR A 49 6.96 -9.96 -10.70
CA THR A 49 7.76 -9.46 -9.58
C THR A 49 7.83 -10.45 -8.42
N LEU A 50 6.70 -11.03 -8.01
CA LEU A 50 6.65 -12.10 -7.00
C LEU A 50 7.55 -13.27 -7.40
N ARG A 51 7.52 -13.69 -8.68
CA ARG A 51 8.38 -14.76 -9.18
C ARG A 51 9.86 -14.39 -9.11
N ARG A 52 10.24 -13.17 -9.49
CA ARG A 52 11.64 -12.69 -9.43
C ARG A 52 12.14 -12.62 -7.98
N LEU A 53 11.35 -12.02 -7.08
CA LEU A 53 11.71 -11.89 -5.66
C LEU A 53 11.83 -13.25 -4.96
N TYR A 54 10.94 -14.20 -5.29
CA TYR A 54 11.07 -15.59 -4.85
C TYR A 54 12.35 -16.24 -5.37
N ALA A 55 12.64 -16.10 -6.67
CA ALA A 55 13.85 -16.65 -7.26
C ALA A 55 15.14 -16.03 -6.69
N ALA A 56 15.08 -14.77 -6.25
CA ALA A 56 16.17 -14.07 -5.57
C ALA A 56 16.29 -14.42 -4.07
N GLY A 57 15.39 -15.25 -3.51
CA GLY A 57 15.38 -15.62 -2.10
C GLY A 57 14.83 -14.56 -1.15
N ALA A 58 14.31 -13.44 -1.67
CA ALA A 58 13.68 -12.39 -0.88
C ALA A 58 12.28 -12.78 -0.37
N LEU A 59 11.63 -13.74 -1.04
CA LEU A 59 10.36 -14.32 -0.63
C LEU A 59 10.48 -15.84 -0.50
N SER A 60 9.73 -16.41 0.43
CA SER A 60 9.45 -17.84 0.55
C SER A 60 8.00 -18.10 0.16
N THR A 61 7.65 -19.36 -0.08
CA THR A 61 6.27 -19.73 -0.43
C THR A 61 5.83 -20.97 0.31
N TYR A 62 4.55 -20.99 0.70
CA TYR A 62 3.90 -22.16 1.26
C TYR A 62 2.51 -22.32 0.65
N VAL A 63 1.94 -23.51 0.81
CA VAL A 63 0.66 -23.87 0.23
C VAL A 63 -0.36 -23.99 1.35
N VAL A 64 -1.46 -23.25 1.23
CA VAL A 64 -2.57 -23.30 2.19
C VAL A 64 -3.73 -24.08 1.57
N PRO A 65 -4.21 -25.14 2.24
CA PRO A 65 -5.42 -25.85 1.84
C PRO A 65 -6.61 -24.90 1.81
N SER A 66 -7.51 -25.09 0.86
CA SER A 66 -8.79 -24.36 0.80
C SER A 66 -9.92 -25.37 0.88
N GLU A 67 -10.94 -25.11 1.72
CA GLU A 67 -12.00 -26.07 2.03
C GLU A 67 -12.87 -26.50 0.83
N GLY A 68 -12.78 -25.80 -0.30
CA GLY A 68 -13.54 -26.14 -1.51
C GLY A 68 -12.94 -25.60 -2.81
N GLY A 69 -11.64 -25.32 -2.84
CA GLY A 69 -10.98 -24.71 -4.00
C GLY A 69 -9.53 -25.16 -4.17
N PRO A 70 -8.86 -24.78 -5.28
CA PRO A 70 -7.46 -25.12 -5.50
C PRO A 70 -6.60 -24.55 -4.38
N HIS A 71 -5.61 -25.33 -3.94
CA HIS A 71 -4.69 -24.86 -2.91
C HIS A 71 -4.03 -23.54 -3.32
N ARG A 72 -3.98 -22.60 -2.38
CA ARG A 72 -3.45 -21.26 -2.65
C ARG A 72 -1.98 -21.22 -2.28
N LYS A 73 -1.16 -20.74 -3.21
CA LYS A 73 0.25 -20.46 -2.97
C LYS A 73 0.39 -19.07 -2.33
N TYR A 74 0.84 -19.04 -1.09
CA TYR A 74 1.15 -17.83 -0.35
C TYR A 74 2.62 -17.47 -0.48
N TYR A 75 2.90 -16.18 -0.43
CA TYR A 75 4.23 -15.61 -0.34
C TYR A 75 4.42 -15.02 1.06
N SER A 76 5.60 -15.26 1.62
CA SER A 76 6.05 -14.66 2.88
C SER A 76 7.43 -14.06 2.70
N ILE A 77 7.72 -12.97 3.41
CA ILE A 77 9.01 -12.30 3.33
C ILE A 77 10.08 -13.08 4.11
N THR A 78 11.28 -13.18 3.56
CA THR A 78 12.42 -13.82 4.22
C THR A 78 13.28 -12.78 4.95
N PRO A 79 14.23 -13.18 5.82
CA PRO A 79 15.22 -12.25 6.38
C PRO A 79 15.97 -11.45 5.30
N ALA A 80 16.40 -12.09 4.21
CA ALA A 80 17.03 -11.41 3.07
C ALA A 80 16.07 -10.43 2.38
N GLY A 81 14.78 -10.75 2.32
CA GLY A 81 13.76 -9.84 1.81
C GLY A 81 13.58 -8.59 2.68
N HIS A 82 13.67 -8.73 4.00
CA HIS A 82 13.63 -7.59 4.92
C HIS A 82 14.83 -6.66 4.75
N GLU A 83 16.04 -7.22 4.60
CA GLU A 83 17.26 -6.46 4.33
C GLU A 83 17.14 -5.69 3.00
N LEU A 84 16.76 -6.39 1.93
CA LEU A 84 16.53 -5.79 0.61
C LEU A 84 15.47 -4.68 0.63
N LEU A 85 14.39 -4.86 1.39
CA LEU A 85 13.37 -3.81 1.56
C LEU A 85 13.93 -2.61 2.33
N GLY A 86 14.76 -2.83 3.34
CA GLY A 86 15.45 -1.78 4.09
C GLY A 86 16.35 -0.93 3.19
N GLU A 87 17.17 -1.57 2.37
CA GLU A 87 18.04 -0.90 1.39
C GLU A 87 17.25 -0.08 0.38
N GLN A 88 16.21 -0.68 -0.22
CA GLN A 88 15.36 0.03 -1.18
C GLN A 88 14.62 1.21 -0.55
N ARG A 89 14.17 1.08 0.71
CA ARG A 89 13.53 2.18 1.45
C ARG A 89 14.48 3.35 1.64
N ALA A 90 15.71 3.07 2.09
CA ALA A 90 16.72 4.11 2.29
C ALA A 90 17.08 4.80 0.97
N GLY A 91 17.27 4.02 -0.11
CA GLY A 91 17.54 4.57 -1.44
C GLY A 91 16.39 5.43 -1.97
N TRP A 92 15.14 4.98 -1.81
CA TRP A 92 13.96 5.75 -2.22
C TRP A 92 13.82 7.06 -1.45
N GLU A 93 14.03 7.03 -0.14
CA GLU A 93 13.95 8.22 0.71
C GLU A 93 14.97 9.28 0.26
N GLN A 94 16.23 8.88 0.08
CA GLN A 94 17.27 9.78 -0.40
C GLN A 94 16.98 10.34 -1.80
N PHE A 95 16.55 9.47 -2.73
CA PHE A 95 16.24 9.86 -4.09
C PHE A 95 15.05 10.81 -4.17
N SER A 96 13.94 10.46 -3.54
CA SER A 96 12.70 11.26 -3.55
C SER A 96 12.93 12.63 -2.94
N GLN A 97 13.58 12.71 -1.78
CA GLN A 97 13.92 14.00 -1.15
C GLN A 97 14.79 14.88 -2.06
N THR A 98 15.81 14.28 -2.69
CA THR A 98 16.71 15.02 -3.59
C THR A 98 15.96 15.53 -4.81
N LEU A 99 15.17 14.67 -5.46
CA LEU A 99 14.40 15.06 -6.63
C LEU A 99 13.36 16.13 -6.29
N THR A 100 12.63 15.98 -5.18
CA THR A 100 11.66 16.97 -4.69
C THR A 100 12.32 18.33 -4.47
N ARG A 101 13.52 18.38 -3.87
CA ARG A 101 14.26 19.64 -3.72
C ARG A 101 14.69 20.26 -5.05
N LEU A 102 15.11 19.44 -6.01
CA LEU A 102 15.60 19.92 -7.31
C LEU A 102 14.49 20.49 -8.20
N ILE A 103 13.28 19.93 -8.12
CA ILE A 103 12.12 20.38 -8.93
C ILE A 103 11.24 21.39 -8.19
N ALA A 104 11.50 21.62 -6.89
CA ALA A 104 10.81 22.66 -6.15
C ALA A 104 11.09 24.02 -6.82
N PRO A 105 10.07 24.87 -6.99
CA PRO A 105 10.28 26.20 -7.53
C PRO A 105 11.31 26.92 -6.66
N SER A 106 12.37 27.42 -7.29
CA SER A 106 13.32 28.29 -6.62
C SER A 106 12.58 29.54 -6.19
N ALA A 107 12.47 29.77 -4.89
CA ALA A 107 11.94 31.01 -4.35
C ALA A 107 12.93 32.14 -4.66
N SER A 108 12.85 32.68 -5.87
CA SER A 108 13.59 33.86 -6.29
C SER A 108 12.64 34.80 -7.03
N ALA A 109 11.95 35.65 -6.26
CA ALA A 109 11.80 37.09 -6.51
C ALA A 109 10.77 37.73 -5.54
N GLU A 110 11.23 38.77 -4.83
CA GLU A 110 10.44 39.88 -4.29
C GLU A 110 9.52 39.66 -3.07
N ALA A 111 10.12 39.58 -1.89
CA ALA A 111 9.49 40.12 -0.68
C ALA A 111 9.91 41.59 -0.50
N GLY A 112 9.22 42.50 -1.19
CA GLY A 112 9.26 43.93 -0.86
C GLY A 112 8.57 44.16 0.50
N PRO A 113 9.12 45.00 1.41
CA PRO A 113 8.49 45.27 2.69
C PRO A 113 7.40 46.32 2.51
N GLY A 114 6.13 45.92 2.55
CA GLY A 114 5.04 46.89 2.49
C GLY A 114 3.63 46.30 2.50
N SER A 115 3.13 45.92 3.69
CA SER A 115 2.04 46.64 4.35
C SER A 115 1.41 45.77 5.43
N VAL A 116 1.34 46.32 6.64
CA VAL A 116 0.73 45.76 7.85
C VAL A 116 -0.70 46.31 7.99
N THR A 117 -1.56 45.55 8.70
CA THR A 117 -2.74 45.96 9.54
C THR A 117 -4.00 45.12 9.19
N THR A 118 -4.37 44.03 9.91
CA THR A 118 -5.05 43.89 11.24
C THR A 118 -6.57 44.21 11.20
N PRO A 119 -7.50 43.58 11.99
CA PRO A 119 -7.74 42.18 12.39
C PRO A 119 -9.23 41.72 12.20
N ALA A 120 -9.58 40.55 12.74
CA ALA A 120 -10.88 39.83 12.78
C ALA A 120 -12.06 40.55 13.48
N PRO A 121 -13.30 39.97 13.48
CA PRO A 121 -13.67 39.02 14.54
C PRO A 121 -14.51 37.78 14.13
N ALA A 122 -14.55 36.80 15.04
CA ALA A 122 -15.13 35.43 14.99
C ALA A 122 -16.64 35.38 15.40
N PRO A 123 -17.24 34.26 15.88
CA PRO A 123 -17.08 32.80 15.64
C PRO A 123 -18.42 32.08 15.31
N GLY A 124 -18.41 30.79 14.95
CA GLY A 124 -19.66 29.99 15.01
C GLY A 124 -19.62 28.56 14.45
N SER A 125 -19.87 27.61 15.36
CA SER A 125 -20.42 26.26 15.18
C SER A 125 -19.48 25.07 14.90
N THR A 126 -19.24 24.33 15.98
CA THR A 126 -18.70 22.96 16.13
C THR A 126 -19.75 21.89 15.71
N PRO A 127 -19.34 20.65 15.37
CA PRO A 127 -19.94 19.84 14.30
C PRO A 127 -20.95 18.77 14.78
N ALA A 128 -21.67 18.18 13.82
CA ALA A 128 -22.53 17.01 14.01
C ALA A 128 -21.74 15.69 13.80
N PRO A 129 -21.95 14.65 14.63
CA PRO A 129 -21.27 13.35 14.51
C PRO A 129 -21.92 12.42 13.45
N PRO A 130 -21.19 11.38 12.98
CA PRO A 130 -21.68 10.41 12.00
C PRO A 130 -22.63 9.37 12.61
N PRO A 131 -23.52 8.74 11.81
CA PRO A 131 -24.25 7.55 12.25
C PRO A 131 -23.40 6.28 12.15
N ASP A 132 -23.42 5.47 13.21
CA ASP A 132 -22.81 4.15 13.32
C ASP A 132 -23.73 3.01 12.81
N PRO A 133 -23.19 1.80 12.58
CA PRO A 133 -23.69 0.81 11.62
C PRO A 133 -24.90 0.00 12.10
N MET A 134 -25.87 -0.16 11.20
CA MET A 134 -27.00 -1.07 11.37
C MET A 134 -26.53 -2.53 11.44
N SER A 135 -26.87 -3.17 12.54
CA SER A 135 -26.90 -4.62 12.73
C SER A 135 -27.78 -5.28 11.66
N ALA A 136 -27.28 -6.35 11.03
CA ALA A 136 -28.11 -7.36 10.40
C ALA A 136 -27.94 -8.66 11.17
N SER A 137 -28.93 -8.90 12.03
CA SER A 137 -29.25 -10.15 12.69
C SER A 137 -30.05 -11.05 11.75
N ALA A 138 -29.67 -12.31 11.59
CA ALA A 138 -30.53 -13.47 11.27
C ALA A 138 -29.61 -14.68 10.97
N ALA A 139 -29.84 -15.92 11.40
CA ALA A 139 -30.80 -16.50 12.30
C ALA A 139 -30.25 -17.89 12.67
N ARG A 140 -30.49 -18.33 13.92
CA ARG A 140 -30.49 -19.75 14.27
C ARG A 140 -31.70 -20.42 13.63
N THR A 141 -31.54 -21.65 13.16
CA THR A 141 -32.46 -22.77 13.44
C THR A 141 -31.63 -24.08 13.43
N PRO A 142 -31.95 -25.07 14.30
CA PRO A 142 -31.21 -26.32 14.48
C PRO A 142 -31.84 -27.45 13.64
N GLU A 143 -31.57 -28.72 14.01
CA GLU A 143 -32.22 -29.98 13.58
C GLU A 143 -31.42 -30.77 12.53
N GLY A 144 -31.10 -32.06 12.70
CA GLY A 144 -31.48 -33.02 13.72
C GLY A 144 -30.46 -34.15 13.82
N ALA A 145 -30.36 -34.69 15.03
CA ALA A 145 -29.84 -36.01 15.32
C ALA A 145 -31.03 -36.96 15.28
N ASP A 146 -30.93 -38.04 14.50
CA ASP A 146 -31.49 -39.34 14.87
C ASP A 146 -31.00 -40.42 13.90
N ALA A 147 -30.20 -41.34 14.46
CA ALA A 147 -30.18 -42.80 14.25
C ALA A 147 -28.75 -43.35 14.36
#